data_AF-A0AAW2L433-F1
#
_entry.id   AF-A0AAW2L433-F1
#
_cell.length_a   1.000
_cell.length_b   1.000
_cell.length_c   1.000
_cell.angle_alpha   90.00
_cell.angle_beta   90.00
_cell.angle_gamma   90.00
#
_symmetry.space_group_name_H-M   'P 1'
#
loop_
_entity.id
_entity.type
_entity.pdbx_description
1 polymer ?
#
loop_
_entity_poly.entity_id
_entity_poly.type
_entity_poly.pdbx_seq_one_letter_code
_entity_poly.pdbx_strand_id
1 'polypeptide(L)'
;MVELTNSHQWKEEPVIDYIYRWRNLSLNCKDRLSEASAIEMFIQGMHWGLRDILQRKSFKELATRTHDMELSMTMSRVEGPPLGVLQD
;
A
#
# COMPACT_ATOMS: atom_id res chain seq x y z
N MET A 1 10.97 24.26 14.26
CA MET A 1 9.93 23.29 14.67
C MET A 1 8.57 23.63 14.06
N VAL A 2 8.13 24.91 14.05
CA VAL A 2 6.85 25.35 13.44
C VAL A 2 6.72 24.98 11.96
N GLU A 3 7.79 25.09 11.17
CA GLU A 3 7.80 24.70 9.75
C GLU A 3 7.55 23.19 9.57
N LEU A 4 7.95 22.39 10.54
CA LEU A 4 7.71 20.94 10.52
C LEU A 4 6.23 20.64 10.80
N THR A 5 5.69 21.14 11.91
CA THR A 5 4.29 20.87 12.29
C THR A 5 3.26 21.33 11.26
N ASN A 6 3.60 22.30 10.41
CA ASN A 6 2.69 22.82 9.37
C ASN A 6 2.93 22.22 7.98
N SER A 7 3.93 21.35 7.83
CA SER A 7 4.28 20.75 6.56
C SER A 7 3.33 19.59 6.22
N HIS A 8 2.26 19.95 5.55
CA HIS A 8 1.38 18.99 4.91
C HIS A 8 1.71 18.95 3.42
N GLN A 9 1.44 17.80 2.79
CA GLN A 9 1.48 17.68 1.34
C GLN A 9 0.46 18.65 0.75
N TRP A 10 0.90 19.47 -0.20
CA TRP A 10 -0.03 20.37 -0.87
C TRP A 10 -0.93 19.59 -1.83
N LYS A 11 -2.12 20.13 -2.13
CA LYS A 11 -3.17 19.47 -2.92
C LYS A 11 -2.68 18.94 -4.27
N GLU A 12 -1.72 19.62 -4.89
CA GLU A 12 -1.18 19.32 -6.22
C GLU A 12 0.29 18.89 -6.16
N GLU A 13 0.88 18.81 -4.97
CA GLU A 13 2.29 18.42 -4.80
C GLU A 13 2.43 16.92 -5.01
N PRO A 14 3.28 16.48 -5.97
CA PRO A 14 3.63 15.09 -6.09
C PRO A 14 4.22 14.56 -4.78
N VAL A 15 3.88 13.32 -4.47
CA VAL A 15 4.31 12.65 -3.24
C VAL A 15 5.82 12.66 -3.08
N ILE A 16 6.55 12.44 -4.18
CA ILE A 16 8.01 12.44 -4.19
C ILE A 16 8.55 13.81 -3.79
N ASP A 17 7.94 14.89 -4.28
CA ASP A 17 8.35 16.26 -3.99
C ASP A 17 8.08 16.60 -2.52
N TYR A 18 6.94 16.16 -1.99
CA TYR A 18 6.66 16.25 -0.55
C TYR A 18 7.71 15.51 0.29
N ILE A 19 8.10 14.30 -0.11
CA ILE A 19 9.15 13.52 0.60
C ILE A 19 10.48 14.25 0.59
N TYR A 20 10.88 14.82 -0.55
CA TYR A 20 12.12 15.58 -0.66
C TYR A 20 12.09 16.84 0.20
N ARG A 21 11.02 17.63 0.12
CA ARG A 21 10.81 18.81 0.96
C ARG A 21 10.85 18.44 2.44
N TRP A 22 10.20 17.34 2.80
CA TRP A 22 10.12 16.89 4.18
C TRP A 22 11.43 16.40 4.75
N ARG A 23 12.19 15.65 3.95
CA ARG A 23 13.55 15.22 4.31
C ARG A 23 14.46 16.42 4.53
N ASN A 24 14.35 17.45 3.69
CA ASN A 24 15.18 18.65 3.83
C ASN A 24 14.82 19.43 5.10
N LEU A 25 13.53 19.53 5.43
CA LEU A 25 13.05 20.16 6.66
C LEU A 25 13.46 19.38 7.92
N SER A 26 13.41 18.04 7.88
CA SER A 26 13.75 17.20 9.03
C SER A 26 15.24 17.20 9.36
N LEU A 27 16.12 17.35 8.36
CA LEU A 27 17.56 17.51 8.57
C LEU A 27 17.87 18.71 9.47
N ASN A 28 17.13 19.81 9.34
CA ASN A 28 17.29 21.00 10.16
C ASN A 28 16.78 20.83 11.61
N CYS A 29 16.11 19.72 11.93
CA CYS A 29 15.53 19.46 13.24
C CYS A 29 15.99 18.13 13.86
N LYS A 30 17.01 17.48 13.28
CA LYS A 30 17.46 16.12 13.63
C LYS A 30 17.81 15.94 15.12
N ASP A 31 18.32 16.99 15.75
CA ASP A 31 18.76 16.94 17.16
C ASP A 31 17.61 17.21 18.15
N ARG A 32 16.45 17.65 17.64
CA ARG A 32 15.31 18.12 18.44
C ARG A 32 14.06 17.25 18.29
N LEU A 33 14.11 16.27 17.39
CA LEU A 33 13.01 15.36 17.10
C LEU A 33 13.51 13.92 17.16
N SER A 34 12.78 13.07 17.88
CA SER A 34 12.99 11.63 17.80
C SER A 34 12.59 11.14 16.41
N GLU A 35 13.25 10.07 15.95
CA GLU A 35 12.93 9.43 14.67
C GLU A 35 11.46 9.01 14.61
N ALA A 36 10.93 8.44 15.70
CA ALA A 36 9.53 8.06 15.81
C ALA A 36 8.57 9.26 15.62
N SER A 37 8.85 10.39 16.27
CA SER A 37 8.01 11.59 16.15
C SER A 37 8.10 12.20 14.74
N ALA A 38 9.28 12.20 14.13
CA ALA A 38 9.45 12.67 12.76
C ALA A 38 8.66 11.82 11.75
N ILE A 39 8.63 10.49 11.94
CA ILE A 39 7.85 9.56 11.11
C ILE A 39 6.34 9.78 11.32
N GLU A 40 5.90 9.96 12.56
CA GLU A 40 4.49 10.19 12.85
C GLU A 40 3.98 11.49 12.21
N MET A 41 4.76 12.58 12.32
CA MET A 41 4.45 13.86 11.68
C MET A 41 4.45 13.77 10.16
N PHE A 42 5.43 13.05 9.58
CA PHE A 42 5.50 12.81 8.14
C PHE A 42 4.23 12.15 7.59
N ILE A 43 3.77 11.10 8.27
CA ILE A 43 2.59 10.32 7.91
C ILE A 43 1.34 11.18 8.04
N GLN A 44 1.21 11.98 9.10
CA GLN A 44 0.07 12.89 9.29
C GLN A 44 0.00 13.97 8.21
N GLY A 45 1.14 14.52 7.79
CA GLY A 45 1.21 15.53 6.75
C GLY A 45 0.89 15.02 5.34
N MET A 46 0.95 13.71 5.07
CA MET A 46 0.59 13.15 3.76
C MET A 46 -0.91 13.22 3.46
N HIS A 47 -1.24 13.54 2.22
CA HIS A 47 -2.62 13.51 1.74
C HIS A 47 -3.12 12.05 1.66
N TRP A 48 -4.32 11.78 2.19
CA TRP A 48 -4.92 10.45 2.36
C TRP A 48 -4.94 9.55 1.11
N GLY A 49 -4.80 10.12 -0.09
CA GLY A 49 -4.78 9.38 -1.35
C GLY A 49 -3.72 8.28 -1.40
N LEU A 50 -2.55 8.48 -0.79
CA LEU A 50 -1.53 7.43 -0.70
C LEU A 50 -1.87 6.32 0.28
N ARG A 51 -2.41 6.66 1.46
CA ARG A 51 -2.87 5.68 2.45
C ARG A 51 -3.91 4.76 1.81
N ASP A 52 -4.87 5.37 1.12
CA ASP A 52 -5.94 4.64 0.44
C ASP A 52 -5.39 3.79 -0.73
N ILE A 53 -4.44 4.33 -1.52
CA ILE A 53 -3.80 3.58 -2.62
C ILE A 53 -2.96 2.39 -2.09
N LEU A 54 -2.17 2.59 -1.05
CA LEU A 54 -1.31 1.53 -0.46
C LEU A 54 -2.15 0.45 0.20
N GLN A 55 -3.23 0.84 0.90
CA GLN A 55 -4.13 -0.09 1.58
C GLN A 55 -5.03 -0.84 0.57
N ARG A 56 -5.48 -0.20 -0.51
CA ARG A 56 -6.34 -0.83 -1.52
C ARG A 56 -5.60 -1.68 -2.53
N LYS A 57 -4.38 -1.29 -2.95
CA LYS A 57 -3.59 -2.10 -3.90
C LYS A 57 -3.18 -3.44 -3.28
N SER A 58 -2.64 -3.41 -2.06
CA SER A 58 -2.23 -4.62 -1.34
C SER A 58 -3.40 -5.58 -1.09
N PHE A 59 -4.55 -5.06 -0.66
CA PHE A 59 -5.73 -5.89 -0.40
C PHE A 59 -6.38 -6.42 -1.69
N LYS A 60 -6.53 -5.57 -2.72
CA LYS A 60 -7.12 -5.99 -4.00
C LYS A 60 -6.27 -7.04 -4.70
N GLU A 61 -4.97 -6.83 -4.75
CA GLU A 61 -4.03 -7.74 -5.42
C GLU A 61 -3.96 -9.08 -4.68
N LEU A 62 -3.99 -9.06 -3.33
CA LEU A 62 -4.09 -10.27 -2.52
C LEU A 62 -5.42 -11.01 -2.76
N ALA A 63 -6.55 -10.31 -2.74
CA ALA A 63 -7.87 -10.90 -2.97
C ALA A 63 -7.97 -11.56 -4.36
N THR A 64 -7.47 -10.88 -5.41
CA THR A 64 -7.42 -11.45 -6.76
C THR A 64 -6.53 -12.70 -6.80
N ARG A 65 -5.36 -12.66 -6.18
CA ARG A 65 -4.43 -13.80 -6.16
C ARG A 65 -4.99 -15.00 -5.40
N THR A 66 -5.70 -14.77 -4.30
CA THR A 66 -6.39 -15.83 -3.54
C THR A 66 -7.51 -16.46 -4.35
N HIS A 67 -8.32 -15.67 -5.05
CA HIS A 67 -9.40 -16.18 -5.89
C HIS A 67 -8.86 -16.99 -7.08
N ASP A 68 -7.82 -16.49 -7.77
CA ASP A 68 -7.17 -17.23 -8.86
C ASP A 68 -6.57 -18.55 -8.37
N MET A 69 -6.00 -18.55 -7.16
CA MET A 69 -5.47 -19.76 -6.54
C MET A 69 -6.59 -20.77 -6.20
N GLU A 70 -7.71 -20.32 -5.62
CA GLU A 70 -8.89 -21.15 -5.34
C GLU A 70 -9.48 -21.77 -6.63
N LEU A 71 -9.58 -20.98 -7.70
CA LEU A 71 -10.01 -21.47 -9.00
C LEU A 71 -9.06 -22.55 -9.54
N SER A 72 -7.74 -22.35 -9.46
CA SER A 72 -6.76 -23.33 -9.94
C SER A 72 -6.80 -24.66 -9.17
N MET A 73 -7.11 -24.62 -7.87
CA MET A 73 -7.27 -25.81 -7.03
C MET A 73 -8.59 -26.52 -7.30
N THR A 74 -9.63 -25.77 -7.65
CA THR A 74 -10.95 -26.32 -7.97
C THR A 74 -10.96 -26.93 -9.37
N MET A 75 -10.32 -26.28 -10.35
CA MET A 75 -10.27 -26.72 -11.75
C MET A 75 -9.40 -27.98 -11.93
N SER A 76 -8.30 -28.09 -11.18
CA SER A 76 -7.47 -29.32 -11.17
C SER A 76 -8.16 -30.53 -10.52
N ARG A 77 -9.26 -30.33 -9.79
CA ARG A 77 -10.06 -31.42 -9.19
C ARG A 77 -11.11 -31.99 -10.14
N VAL A 78 -11.46 -31.26 -11.21
CA VAL A 78 -12.55 -31.64 -12.15
C VAL A 78 -12.02 -32.45 -13.34
N GLU A 79 -10.71 -32.47 -13.59
CA GLU A 79 -10.05 -33.31 -14.61
C GLU A 79 -9.85 -34.77 -14.12
N GLY A 80 -10.91 -35.41 -13.61
CA GLY A 80 -10.97 -36.87 -13.45
C GLY A 80 -11.45 -37.51 -14.77
N PRO A 81 -10.96 -38.72 -15.16
CA PRO A 81 -11.27 -39.28 -16.47
C PRO A 81 -12.78 -39.55 -16.62
N PRO A 82 -13.34 -39.38 -17.83
CA PRO A 82 -14.76 -39.60 -18.04
C PRO A 82 -15.07 -41.09 -17.81
N LEU A 83 -15.93 -41.36 -16.82
CA LEU A 83 -16.55 -42.66 -16.63
C LEU A 83 -17.41 -42.95 -17.87
N GLY A 84 -16.79 -43.62 -18.84
CA GLY A 84 -17.46 -44.19 -20.00
C GLY A 84 -18.49 -45.20 -19.51
N VAL A 85 -19.75 -44.83 -19.71
CA VAL A 85 -20.93 -45.69 -19.67
C VAL A 85 -20.65 -46.91 -20.54
N LEU A 86 -20.44 -48.07 -19.92
CA LEU A 86 -20.51 -49.36 -20.59
C LEU A 86 -22.00 -49.68 -20.75
N GLN A 87 -22.47 -49.47 -21.98
CA GLN A 87 -23.75 -49.95 -22.48
C GLN A 87 -23.44 -50.87 -23.66
N ASP A 88 -23.28 -52.16 -23.37
CA ASP A 88 -23.95 -53.31 -24.01
C ASP A 88 -23.65 -54.59 -23.20
#